data_AF-A0A0C2GUW3-F1
#
_entry.id   AF-A0A0C2GUW3-F1
#
_cell.length_a   1.000
_cell.length_b   1.000
_cell.length_c   1.000
_cell.angle_alpha   90.00
_cell.angle_beta   90.00
_cell.angle_gamma   90.00
#
_symmetry.space_group_name_H-M   'P 1'
#
loop_
_entity.id
_entity.type
_entity.pdbx_description
1 polymer ?
#
loop_
_entity_poly.entity_id
_entity_poly.type
_entity_poly.pdbx_seq_one_letter_code
_entity_poly.pdbx_strand_id
1 'polypeptide(L)'
;MACAFKENSCQMGVIVGTGTNACYVEKLKNVEKLKGEWENDGLPDEMIINMEWGAFGDDGCLSFVYTDYDREIDQKSINPKKHL
;
A
#
# COMPACT_ATOMS: atom_id res chain seq x y z
N MET A 1 3.53 -8.24 11.31
CA MET A 1 3.78 -6.87 11.80
C MET A 1 4.40 -6.94 13.19
N ALA A 2 5.58 -6.34 13.43
CA ALA A 2 6.28 -6.46 14.72
C ALA A 2 5.51 -5.83 15.89
N CYS A 3 4.79 -4.72 15.67
CA CYS A 3 3.97 -4.08 16.70
C CYS A 3 2.84 -4.99 17.20
N ALA A 4 2.27 -5.82 16.32
CA ALA A 4 1.22 -6.76 16.67
C ALA A 4 1.66 -7.85 17.68
N PHE A 5 2.97 -8.08 17.84
CA PHE A 5 3.50 -8.98 18.87
C PHE A 5 3.36 -8.39 20.29
N LYS A 6 3.44 -7.06 20.42
CA LYS A 6 3.29 -6.36 21.70
C LYS A 6 1.85 -5.91 21.92
N GLU A 7 1.21 -5.44 20.86
CA GLU A 7 -0.14 -4.88 20.87
C GLU A 7 -1.02 -5.66 19.89
N ASN A 8 -1.75 -6.65 20.41
CA ASN A 8 -2.58 -7.55 19.59
C ASN A 8 -3.72 -6.82 18.85
N SER A 9 -3.99 -5.55 19.18
CA SER A 9 -4.95 -4.69 18.45
C SER A 9 -4.36 -4.02 17.21
N CYS A 10 -3.05 -4.16 16.94
CA CYS A 10 -2.40 -3.55 15.77
C CYS A 10 -2.88 -4.21 14.47
N GLN A 11 -3.57 -3.44 13.64
CA GLN A 11 -4.12 -3.89 12.35
C GLN A 11 -3.39 -3.32 11.12
N MET A 12 -2.52 -2.31 11.32
CA MET A 12 -1.82 -1.61 10.25
C MET A 12 -0.40 -1.23 10.69
N GLY A 13 0.56 -1.38 9.79
CA GLY A 13 1.89 -0.81 9.89
C GLY A 13 2.05 0.31 8.88
N VAL A 14 2.58 1.45 9.31
CA VAL A 14 2.82 2.61 8.45
C VAL A 14 4.26 3.06 8.58
N ILE A 15 4.89 3.34 7.45
CA ILE A 15 6.20 3.96 7.36
C ILE A 15 6.00 5.40 6.89
N VAL A 16 6.53 6.34 7.65
CA VAL A 16 6.62 7.76 7.30
C VAL A 16 8.07 8.18 7.50
N GLY A 17 8.81 8.29 6.40
CA GLY A 17 10.23 8.63 6.40
C GLY A 17 10.67 9.10 5.01
N THR A 18 11.87 8.72 4.58
CA THR A 18 12.36 9.02 3.21
C THR A 18 11.39 8.54 2.13
N GLY A 19 10.69 7.44 2.39
CA GLY A 19 9.52 7.02 1.63
C GLY A 19 8.32 6.85 2.56
N THR A 20 7.16 6.60 1.96
CA THR A 20 5.96 6.23 2.68
C THR A 20 5.40 4.91 2.15
N ASN A 21 4.97 4.05 3.05
CA ASN A 21 4.24 2.83 2.70
C ASN A 21 3.33 2.41 3.86
N ALA A 22 2.36 1.56 3.57
CA ALA A 22 1.53 0.90 4.56
C ALA A 22 1.28 -0.58 4.24
N CYS A 23 1.09 -1.35 5.30
CA CYS A 23 0.53 -2.69 5.23
C CYS A 23 -0.57 -2.87 6.27
N TYR A 24 -1.53 -3.75 6.01
CA TYR A 24 -2.65 -4.01 6.92
C TYR A 24 -3.13 -5.45 6.81
N VAL A 25 -3.95 -5.89 7.78
CA VAL A 25 -4.64 -7.19 7.73
C VAL A 25 -5.92 -7.06 6.93
N GLU A 26 -6.05 -7.84 5.85
CA GLU A 26 -7.24 -7.92 5.02
C GLU A 26 -7.85 -9.32 5.09
N LYS A 27 -9.17 -9.40 4.97
CA LYS A 27 -9.88 -10.66 4.83
C LYS A 27 -9.72 -11.19 3.42
N LEU A 28 -9.36 -12.46 3.28
CA LEU A 28 -9.13 -13.10 1.98
C LEU A 28 -10.34 -13.03 1.04
N LYS A 29 -11.57 -12.99 1.58
CA LYS A 29 -12.79 -12.75 0.80
C LYS A 29 -12.84 -11.41 0.03
N ASN A 30 -12.06 -10.42 0.45
CA ASN A 30 -11.95 -9.11 -0.21
C ASN A 30 -10.80 -9.10 -1.24
N VAL A 31 -9.94 -10.13 -1.26
CA VAL A 31 -8.81 -10.26 -2.18
C VAL A 31 -9.25 -11.08 -3.40
N GLU A 32 -10.01 -10.43 -4.30
CA GLU A 32 -10.61 -11.11 -5.47
C GLU A 32 -9.59 -11.86 -6.34
N LYS A 33 -8.33 -11.41 -6.35
CA LYS A 33 -7.23 -12.05 -7.09
C LYS A 33 -6.90 -13.47 -6.63
N LEU A 34 -7.25 -13.84 -5.40
CA LEU A 34 -6.98 -15.16 -4.82
C LEU A 34 -8.24 -16.02 -4.69
N LYS A 35 -9.38 -15.54 -5.20
CA LYS A 35 -10.65 -16.26 -5.10
C LYS A 35 -10.54 -17.66 -5.73
N GLY A 36 -10.94 -18.69 -4.99
CA GLY A 36 -10.85 -20.09 -5.36
C GLY A 36 -9.58 -20.80 -4.89
N GLU A 37 -8.58 -20.08 -4.39
CA GLU A 37 -7.28 -20.65 -3.99
C GLU A 37 -7.15 -20.89 -2.49
N TRP A 38 -7.85 -20.11 -1.66
CA TRP A 38 -7.69 -20.11 -0.19
C TRP A 38 -8.85 -20.80 0.55
N GLU A 39 -10.01 -20.98 -0.10
CA GLU A 39 -11.23 -21.40 0.59
C GLU A 39 -11.19 -22.84 1.15
N ASN A 40 -10.23 -23.66 0.73
CA ASN A 40 -10.11 -25.07 1.12
C ASN A 40 -8.71 -25.47 1.63
N ASP A 41 -7.84 -24.51 1.91
CA ASP A 41 -6.46 -24.79 2.33
C ASP A 41 -6.30 -25.09 3.83
N GLY A 42 -7.33 -24.78 4.64
CA GLY A 42 -7.34 -24.95 6.09
C GLY A 42 -6.52 -23.92 6.86
N LEU A 43 -6.10 -22.83 6.20
CA LEU A 43 -5.35 -21.71 6.78
C LEU A 43 -6.30 -20.58 7.24
N PRO A 44 -5.78 -19.58 7.98
CA PRO A 44 -6.59 -18.42 8.38
C PRO A 44 -7.10 -17.60 7.19
N ASP A 45 -8.34 -17.12 7.27
CA ASP A 45 -9.00 -16.28 6.26
C ASP A 45 -8.48 -14.83 6.18
N GLU A 46 -7.29 -14.56 6.72
CA GLU A 46 -6.69 -13.23 6.84
C GLU A 46 -5.28 -13.21 6.23
N MET A 47 -4.97 -12.14 5.51
CA MET A 47 -3.70 -11.94 4.84
C MET A 47 -3.18 -10.53 5.07
N ILE A 48 -1.87 -10.39 5.28
CA ILE A 48 -1.24 -9.06 5.32
C ILE A 48 -1.06 -8.58 3.89
N ILE A 49 -1.67 -7.43 3.56
CA ILE A 49 -1.49 -6.75 2.28
C ILE A 49 -0.42 -5.69 2.44
N ASN A 50 0.66 -5.81 1.68
CA ASN A 50 1.59 -4.70 1.43
C ASN A 50 1.02 -3.84 0.30
N MET A 51 0.68 -2.59 0.60
CA MET A 51 -0.02 -1.74 -0.36
C MET A 51 0.91 -1.19 -1.44
N GLU A 52 2.19 -0.97 -1.12
CA GLU A 52 3.13 -0.19 -1.94
C GLU A 52 2.47 1.12 -2.42
N TRP A 53 1.82 1.83 -1.48
CA TRP A 53 0.93 2.94 -1.82
C TRP A 53 1.65 4.18 -2.37
N GLY A 54 2.98 4.16 -2.43
CA GLY A 54 3.77 5.25 -2.99
C GLY A 54 3.41 5.48 -4.45
N ALA A 55 2.99 4.44 -5.17
CA ALA A 55 2.54 4.54 -6.56
C ALA A 55 1.11 5.12 -6.74
N PHE A 56 0.40 5.43 -5.64
CA PHE A 56 -0.96 5.95 -5.74
C PHE A 56 -0.95 7.35 -6.38
N GLY A 57 -1.59 7.49 -7.54
CA GLY A 57 -1.58 8.72 -8.34
C GLY A 57 -0.68 8.66 -9.59
N ASP A 58 0.12 7.60 -9.77
CA ASP A 58 0.96 7.39 -10.97
C ASP A 58 0.14 7.33 -12.28
N ASP A 59 -1.13 6.91 -12.19
CA ASP A 59 -2.09 6.86 -13.29
C ASP A 59 -2.74 8.22 -13.60
N GLY A 60 -2.40 9.26 -12.84
CA GLY A 60 -2.95 10.60 -12.96
C GLY A 60 -4.25 10.83 -12.19
N CYS A 61 -4.77 9.87 -11.42
CA CYS A 61 -6.01 10.04 -10.65
C CYS A 61 -5.90 11.17 -9.60
N LEU A 62 -4.69 11.51 -9.16
CA LEU A 62 -4.39 12.61 -8.22
C LEU A 62 -3.89 13.88 -8.90
N SER A 63 -3.89 13.96 -10.23
CA SER A 63 -3.34 15.12 -10.97
C SER A 63 -3.97 16.47 -10.59
N PHE A 64 -5.21 16.45 -10.08
CA PHE A 64 -5.94 17.63 -9.62
C PHE A 64 -5.43 18.22 -8.30
N VAL A 65 -4.69 17.45 -7.49
CA VAL A 65 -4.06 17.95 -6.24
C VAL A 65 -2.63 18.43 -6.45
N TYR A 66 -1.98 18.07 -7.55
CA TYR A 66 -0.60 18.43 -7.82
C TYR A 66 -0.45 19.91 -8.18
N THR A 67 0.54 20.54 -7.56
CA THR A 67 1.00 21.89 -7.86
C THR A 67 2.08 21.87 -8.93
N ASP A 68 2.46 23.05 -9.42
CA ASP A 68 3.58 23.17 -10.35
C ASP A 68 4.92 22.77 -9.72
N TYR A 69 5.05 22.90 -8.39
CA TYR A 69 6.24 22.44 -7.66
C TYR A 69 6.37 20.93 -7.65
N ASP A 70 5.27 20.20 -7.43
CA ASP A 70 5.25 18.74 -7.45
C ASP A 70 5.65 18.22 -8.84
N ARG A 71 5.10 18.84 -9.91
CA ARG A 71 5.45 18.53 -11.29
C ARG A 71 6.92 18.79 -11.61
N GLU A 72 7.49 19.87 -11.09
CA GLU A 72 8.91 20.19 -11.29
C GLU A 72 9.83 19.19 -10.57
N ILE A 73 9.48 18.81 -9.33
CA ILE A 73 10.23 17.81 -8.55
C ILE A 73 10.20 16.47 -9.28
N ASP A 74 9.04 16.04 -9.75
CA ASP A 74 8.89 14.79 -10.49
C ASP A 74 9.78 14.72 -11.74
N GLN A 75 9.73 15.77 -12.56
CA GLN A 75 10.50 15.86 -13.81
C GLN A 75 12.02 15.77 -13.57
N LYS A 76 12.48 16.18 -12.39
CA LYS A 76 13.89 16.16 -11.98
C LYS A 76 14.25 14.94 -11.13
N SER A 77 13.28 14.10 -10.80
CA SER A 77 13.50 12.91 -9.99
C SER A 77 14.23 11.81 -10.78
N ILE A 78 14.72 10.79 -10.06
CA ILE A 78 15.35 9.61 -10.67
C ILE A 78 14.33 8.81 -11.49
N ASN A 79 13.06 8.79 -11.06
CA ASN A 79 11.99 8.02 -11.68
C ASN A 79 10.80 8.95 -12.02
N PRO A 80 10.86 9.73 -13.10
CA PRO A 80 9.76 10.61 -13.46
C PRO A 80 8.44 9.85 -13.66
N LYS A 81 7.34 10.44 -13.19
CA LYS A 81 5.97 9.91 -13.16
C LYS A 81 5.80 8.66 -12.30
N LYS A 82 6.72 8.42 -11.37
CA LYS A 82 6.69 7.28 -10.45
C LYS A 82 6.88 7.74 -9.02
N HIS A 83 5.89 7.42 -8.19
CA HIS A 83 5.95 7.57 -6.75
C HIS A 83 6.23 9.03 -6.35
N LEU A 84 5.42 9.91 -6.95
CA LEU A 84 5.52 11.36 -6.94
C LEU A 84 5.02 11.94 -5.61
#